data_AF-A0A9J6FCD7-F1
#
_entry.id   AF-A0A9J6FCD7-F1
#
_cell.length_a   1.000
_cell.length_b   1.000
_cell.length_c   1.000
_cell.angle_alpha   90.00
_cell.angle_beta   90.00
_cell.angle_gamma   90.00
#
_symmetry.space_group_name_H-M   'P 1'
#
loop_
_entity.id
_entity.type
_entity.pdbx_description
1 polymer ?
#
loop_
_entity_poly.entity_id
_entity_poly.type
_entity_poly.pdbx_seq_one_letter_code
_entity_poly.pdbx_strand_id
1 'polypeptide(L)'
;MCIPCYLLLFVTARYTVGIAHTFHTTKQPRLPLRLRGVMLGAGFLGDLLKVADSSDFLYQTSMITKKQHDLFAEQFRDMRKKATGLMGKIGALLMLMRTIFTDKKKPTLFQTLTGYNNHASALYTEKPLNMLKYAQYVQTDEFKRAVHVARRSSSRRPKTADTSPGARLLDRHQRQD
;
A
#
# COMPACT_ATOMS: atom_id res chain seq x y z
N MET A 1 -11.96 -23.11 -22.04
CA MET A 1 -12.42 -22.92 -20.63
C MET A 1 -11.97 -21.54 -20.15
N CYS A 2 -12.90 -20.65 -19.78
CA CYS A 2 -12.57 -19.33 -19.22
C CYS A 2 -12.47 -19.45 -17.70
N ILE A 3 -11.27 -19.26 -17.15
CA ILE A 3 -11.05 -19.28 -15.69
C ILE A 3 -11.59 -17.97 -15.11
N PRO A 4 -12.52 -18.02 -14.12
CA PRO A 4 -12.98 -16.81 -13.43
C PRO A 4 -11.83 -16.21 -12.63
N CYS A 5 -11.52 -14.94 -12.87
CA CYS A 5 -10.42 -14.25 -12.22
C CYS A 5 -10.95 -13.11 -11.33
N TYR A 6 -10.46 -13.06 -10.09
CA TYR A 6 -10.76 -12.02 -9.10
C TYR A 6 -9.47 -11.32 -8.71
N LEU A 7 -9.53 -9.99 -8.61
CA LEU A 7 -8.40 -9.18 -8.18
C LEU A 7 -8.63 -8.74 -6.73
N LEU A 8 -7.73 -9.17 -5.83
CA LEU A 8 -7.75 -8.84 -4.40
C LEU A 8 -6.49 -8.05 -4.03
N LEU A 9 -6.64 -6.80 -3.63
CA LEU A 9 -5.54 -5.91 -3.29
C LEU A 9 -5.91 -4.96 -2.13
N PHE A 10 -5.07 -4.89 -1.10
CA PHE A 10 -5.42 -4.26 0.19
C PHE A 10 -4.90 -2.82 0.40
N VAL A 11 -4.23 -2.20 -0.56
CA VAL A 11 -3.77 -0.78 -0.43
C VAL A 11 -3.80 -0.03 -1.77
N THR A 12 -3.80 -0.76 -2.88
CA THR A 12 -3.71 -0.21 -4.24
C THR A 12 -5.08 -0.11 -4.90
N ALA A 13 -6.10 0.39 -4.18
CA ALA A 13 -7.46 0.47 -4.71
C ALA A 13 -7.55 1.19 -6.06
N ARG A 14 -6.83 2.32 -6.22
CA ARG A 14 -6.76 3.05 -7.49
C ARG A 14 -6.19 2.20 -8.64
N TYR A 15 -5.10 1.48 -8.40
CA TYR A 15 -4.51 0.61 -9.43
C TYR A 15 -5.44 -0.53 -9.79
N THR A 16 -6.08 -1.12 -8.78
CA THR A 16 -6.99 -2.26 -8.94
C THR A 16 -8.20 -1.86 -9.78
N VAL A 17 -8.82 -0.72 -9.46
CA VAL A 17 -9.93 -0.16 -10.24
C VAL A 17 -9.48 0.24 -11.64
N GLY A 18 -8.29 0.82 -11.80
CA GLY A 18 -7.74 1.19 -13.11
C GLY A 18 -7.46 -0.02 -14.01
N ILE A 19 -6.93 -1.11 -13.44
CA ILE A 19 -6.74 -2.37 -14.15
C ILE A 19 -8.09 -2.98 -14.53
N ALA A 20 -9.04 -3.00 -13.60
CA ALA A 20 -10.39 -3.51 -13.84
C ALA A 20 -11.12 -2.73 -14.95
N HIS A 21 -11.00 -1.41 -14.93
CA HIS A 21 -11.54 -0.54 -15.96
C HIS A 21 -10.93 -0.86 -17.33
N THR A 22 -9.60 -0.98 -17.40
CA THR A 22 -8.89 -1.38 -18.63
C THR A 22 -9.38 -2.72 -19.16
N PHE A 23 -9.57 -3.73 -18.30
CA PHE A 23 -10.10 -5.03 -18.72
C PHE A 23 -11.53 -4.96 -19.27
N HIS A 24 -12.35 -4.04 -18.78
CA HIS A 24 -13.74 -3.90 -19.22
C HIS A 24 -13.89 -3.06 -20.49
N THR A 25 -13.02 -2.08 -20.72
CA THR A 25 -13.11 -1.16 -21.87
C THR A 25 -12.26 -1.59 -23.07
N THR A 26 -11.30 -2.49 -22.89
CA THR A 26 -10.43 -2.96 -23.98
C THR A 26 -11.21 -3.84 -24.96
N LYS A 27 -11.35 -3.38 -26.21
CA LYS A 27 -12.05 -4.11 -27.29
C LYS A 27 -11.29 -5.35 -27.80
N GLN A 28 -9.97 -5.38 -27.65
CA GLN A 28 -9.10 -6.51 -28.03
C GLN A 28 -8.19 -6.91 -26.87
N PRO A 29 -8.68 -7.73 -25.93
CA PRO A 29 -7.90 -8.09 -24.76
C PRO A 29 -6.72 -9.00 -25.15
N ARG A 30 -5.51 -8.66 -24.68
CA ARG A 30 -4.29 -9.48 -24.88
C ARG A 30 -4.36 -10.84 -24.20
N LEU A 31 -5.27 -11.01 -23.23
CA LEU A 31 -5.46 -12.23 -22.45
C LEU A 31 -6.96 -12.55 -22.40
N PRO A 32 -7.37 -13.82 -22.60
CA PRO A 32 -8.78 -14.23 -22.56
C PRO A 32 -9.29 -14.35 -21.10
N LEU A 33 -9.18 -13.26 -20.33
CA LEU A 33 -9.61 -13.21 -18.93
C LEU A 33 -10.96 -12.50 -18.83
N ARG A 34 -11.94 -13.16 -18.18
CA ARG A 34 -13.22 -12.55 -17.83
C ARG A 34 -13.19 -12.12 -16.37
N LEU A 35 -12.87 -10.85 -16.14
CA LEU A 35 -12.92 -10.25 -14.81
C LEU A 35 -14.38 -10.23 -14.31
N ARG A 36 -14.66 -10.91 -13.21
CA ARG A 36 -16.01 -10.98 -12.62
C ARG A 36 -16.26 -9.95 -11.53
N GLY A 37 -15.21 -9.50 -10.86
CA GLY A 37 -15.32 -8.56 -9.77
C GLY A 37 -13.98 -8.20 -9.17
N VAL A 38 -14.00 -7.15 -8.36
CA VAL A 38 -12.85 -6.62 -7.65
C VAL A 38 -13.21 -6.54 -6.17
N MET A 39 -12.31 -6.97 -5.30
CA MET A 39 -12.45 -6.82 -3.85
C MET A 39 -11.39 -5.85 -3.35
N LEU A 40 -11.84 -4.79 -2.69
CA LEU A 40 -11.01 -3.75 -2.10
C LEU A 40 -11.19 -3.76 -0.59
N GLY A 41 -10.11 -3.93 0.16
CA GLY A 41 -10.11 -3.78 1.61
C GLY A 41 -9.33 -2.54 2.00
N ALA A 42 -9.94 -1.66 2.82
CA ALA A 42 -9.32 -0.45 3.38
C ALA A 42 -8.53 0.41 2.38
N GLY A 43 -9.04 0.54 1.15
CA GLY A 43 -8.31 1.17 0.05
C GLY A 43 -8.53 2.67 -0.08
N PHE A 44 -7.45 3.42 -0.30
CA PHE A 44 -7.51 4.86 -0.58
C PHE A 44 -7.97 5.15 -2.02
N LEU A 45 -9.28 5.20 -2.24
CA LEU A 45 -9.83 5.55 -3.57
C LEU A 45 -9.86 7.07 -3.78
N GLY A 46 -10.32 7.82 -2.77
CA GLY A 46 -10.38 9.28 -2.76
C GLY A 46 -9.05 9.97 -2.42
N ASP A 47 -9.10 11.29 -2.20
CA ASP A 47 -7.95 12.07 -1.72
C ASP A 47 -7.42 11.49 -0.41
N LEU A 48 -6.11 11.21 -0.36
CA LEU A 48 -5.45 10.59 0.79
C LEU A 48 -5.73 11.36 2.08
N LEU A 49 -5.65 12.69 2.06
CA LEU A 49 -5.86 13.51 3.27
C LEU A 49 -7.33 13.67 3.66
N LYS A 50 -8.26 13.22 2.82
CA LYS A 50 -9.70 13.13 3.18
C LYS A 50 -10.03 11.74 3.68
N VAL A 51 -9.53 10.71 3.01
CA VAL A 51 -9.80 9.30 3.39
C VAL A 51 -9.06 8.90 4.65
N ALA A 52 -7.87 9.44 4.89
CA ALA A 52 -7.12 9.19 6.12
C ALA A 52 -7.61 10.05 7.31
N ASP A 53 -8.42 11.08 7.07
CA ASP A 53 -8.97 11.91 8.13
C ASP A 53 -9.97 11.07 8.95
N SER A 54 -9.51 10.63 10.12
CA SER A 54 -10.25 9.76 11.03
C SER A 54 -10.84 10.53 12.20
N SER A 55 -10.79 11.86 12.20
CA SER A 55 -11.32 12.72 13.27
C SER A 55 -12.76 12.36 13.64
N ASP A 56 -13.67 12.39 12.67
CA ASP A 56 -15.09 12.05 12.86
C ASP A 56 -15.27 10.63 13.39
N PHE A 57 -14.55 9.66 12.82
CA PHE A 57 -14.63 8.26 13.26
C PHE A 57 -14.21 8.10 14.72
N LEU A 58 -13.10 8.71 15.12
CA LEU A 58 -12.58 8.64 16.50
C LEU A 58 -13.54 9.32 17.48
N TYR A 59 -14.18 10.41 17.08
CA TYR A 59 -15.17 11.10 17.91
C TYR A 59 -16.46 10.28 18.05
N GLN A 60 -17.00 9.77 16.94
CA GLN A 60 -18.23 8.97 16.92
C GLN A 60 -18.09 7.65 17.68
N THR A 61 -16.88 7.07 17.69
CA THR A 61 -16.57 5.86 18.48
C THR A 61 -16.21 6.16 19.93
N SER A 62 -16.33 7.41 20.39
CA SER A 62 -15.98 7.85 21.74
C SER A 62 -14.53 7.57 22.15
N MET A 63 -13.62 7.44 21.17
CA MET A 63 -12.18 7.28 21.44
C MET A 63 -11.50 8.60 21.80
N ILE A 64 -12.09 9.74 21.40
CA ILE A 64 -11.60 11.08 21.70
C ILE A 64 -12.74 12.00 22.10
N THR A 65 -12.41 13.02 22.88
CA THR A 65 -13.33 14.10 23.27
C THR A 65 -13.50 15.13 22.15
N LYS A 66 -14.52 16.00 22.26
CA LYS A 66 -14.76 17.08 21.30
C LYS A 66 -13.54 18.01 21.11
N LYS A 67 -12.85 18.36 22.20
CA LYS A 67 -11.65 19.21 22.13
C LYS A 67 -10.53 18.53 21.32
N GLN A 68 -10.37 17.22 21.51
CA GLN A 68 -9.35 16.43 20.81
C GLN A 68 -9.73 16.19 19.34
N HIS A 69 -11.02 16.03 19.05
CA HIS A 69 -11.56 16.00 17.70
C HIS A 69 -11.18 17.26 16.92
N ASP A 70 -11.43 18.45 17.49
CA ASP A 70 -11.16 19.72 16.83
C ASP A 70 -9.66 19.88 16.54
N LEU A 71 -8.80 19.48 17.48
CA LEU A 71 -7.34 19.44 17.30
C LEU A 71 -6.92 18.51 16.16
N PHE A 72 -7.50 17.31 16.09
CA PHE A 72 -7.16 16.33 15.07
C PHE A 72 -7.62 16.81 13.67
N ALA A 73 -8.83 17.35 13.57
CA ALA A 73 -9.38 17.91 12.34
C ALA A 73 -8.58 19.13 11.86
N GLU A 74 -8.11 19.98 12.78
CA GLU A 74 -7.23 21.10 12.46
C GLU A 74 -5.90 20.65 11.87
N GLN A 75 -5.27 19.63 12.45
CA GLN A 75 -4.03 19.05 11.91
C GLN A 75 -4.21 18.59 10.46
N PHE A 76 -5.35 17.97 10.13
CA PHE A 76 -5.69 17.57 8.77
C PHE A 76 -5.96 18.75 7.84
N ARG A 77 -6.64 19.79 8.32
CA ARG A 77 -6.85 21.04 7.57
C ARG A 77 -5.51 21.70 7.22
N ASP A 78 -4.57 21.72 8.15
CA ASP A 78 -3.24 22.29 7.96
C ASP A 78 -2.39 21.49 6.98
N MET A 79 -2.44 20.15 7.06
CA MET A 79 -1.81 19.28 6.06
C MET A 79 -2.34 19.56 4.65
N ARG A 80 -3.66 19.71 4.51
CA ARG A 80 -4.29 20.01 3.20
C ARG A 80 -3.85 21.36 2.65
N LYS A 81 -3.76 22.40 3.49
CA LYS A 81 -3.26 23.73 3.09
C LYS A 81 -1.79 23.69 2.66
N LYS A 82 -0.95 22.91 3.36
CA LYS A 82 0.49 22.79 3.10
C LYS A 82 0.83 21.84 1.96
N ALA A 83 -0.09 20.99 1.51
CA ALA A 83 0.13 20.01 0.43
C ALA A 83 0.16 20.63 -0.98
N THR A 84 0.74 21.82 -1.12
CA THR A 84 0.93 22.52 -2.40
C THR A 84 2.36 22.30 -2.92
N GLY A 85 2.49 21.99 -4.21
CA GLY A 85 3.78 21.64 -4.83
C GLY A 85 4.37 20.30 -4.33
N LEU A 86 5.58 19.97 -4.78
CA LEU A 86 6.22 18.69 -4.46
C LEU A 86 6.72 18.65 -3.01
N MET A 87 7.42 19.69 -2.56
CA MET A 87 7.96 19.77 -1.19
C MET A 87 6.86 19.84 -0.14
N GLY A 88 5.77 20.57 -0.40
CA GLY A 88 4.61 20.63 0.47
C GLY A 88 3.93 19.26 0.62
N LYS A 89 3.81 18.48 -0.47
CA LYS A 89 3.29 17.11 -0.42
C LYS A 89 4.15 16.17 0.40
N ILE A 90 5.47 16.26 0.28
CA ILE A 90 6.41 15.47 1.11
C ILE A 90 6.27 15.87 2.59
N GLY A 91 6.20 17.17 2.88
CA GLY A 91 5.96 17.68 4.22
C GLY A 91 4.63 17.18 4.81
N ALA A 92 3.55 17.24 4.03
CA ALA A 92 2.23 16.74 4.44
C ALA A 92 2.25 15.22 4.69
N LEU A 93 2.99 14.44 3.88
CA LEU A 93 3.17 13.00 4.12
C LEU A 93 3.90 12.74 5.45
N LEU A 94 4.97 13.48 5.73
CA LEU A 94 5.69 13.36 7.01
C LEU A 94 4.83 13.77 8.20
N MET A 95 3.98 14.78 8.04
CA MET A 95 2.99 15.18 9.06
C MET A 95 1.95 14.08 9.26
N LEU A 96 1.46 13.46 8.19
CA LEU A 96 0.50 12.35 8.26
C LEU A 96 1.09 11.15 9.00
N MET A 97 2.34 10.79 8.71
CA MET A 97 3.08 9.73 9.42
C MET A 97 3.14 9.99 10.93
N ARG A 98 3.41 11.24 11.35
CA ARG A 98 3.44 11.64 12.76
C ARG A 98 2.06 11.76 13.40
N THR A 99 1.00 11.84 12.60
CA THR A 99 -0.37 12.03 13.08
C THR A 99 -1.05 10.70 13.33
N ILE A 100 -1.00 9.76 12.38
CA ILE A 100 -1.77 8.51 12.43
C ILE A 100 -0.93 7.26 12.68
N PHE A 101 0.23 7.16 12.03
CA PHE A 101 0.94 5.89 11.92
C PHE A 101 1.76 5.62 13.19
N THR A 102 1.15 4.86 14.10
CA THR A 102 1.70 4.46 15.41
C THR A 102 3.19 4.10 15.35
N ASP A 103 4.00 4.75 16.18
CA ASP A 103 5.43 4.49 16.35
C ASP A 103 5.71 4.15 17.83
N LYS A 104 6.60 3.18 18.06
CA LYS A 104 6.99 2.75 19.41
C LYS A 104 7.93 3.74 20.10
N LYS A 105 8.73 4.47 19.34
CA LYS A 105 9.77 5.37 19.87
C LYS A 105 9.26 6.79 20.07
N LYS A 106 8.37 7.23 19.19
CA LYS A 106 7.83 8.60 19.19
C LYS A 106 6.31 8.54 19.06
N PRO A 107 5.57 8.65 20.17
CA PRO A 107 4.11 8.62 20.13
C PRO A 107 3.56 9.64 19.13
N THR A 108 2.69 9.16 18.26
CA THR A 108 1.94 9.98 17.29
C THR A 108 0.83 10.77 17.96
N LEU A 109 0.24 11.73 17.23
CA LEU A 109 -0.95 12.45 17.72
C LEU A 109 -2.08 11.46 18.05
N PHE A 110 -2.33 10.49 17.17
CA PHE A 110 -3.30 9.42 17.41
C PHE A 110 -3.03 8.68 18.73
N GLN A 111 -1.80 8.21 18.96
CA GLN A 111 -1.42 7.51 20.19
C GLN A 111 -1.61 8.38 21.43
N THR A 112 -1.22 9.66 21.33
CA THR A 112 -1.27 10.60 22.45
C THR A 112 -2.71 10.92 22.85
N LEU A 113 -3.61 11.03 21.87
CA LEU A 113 -5.01 11.39 22.13
C LEU A 113 -5.88 10.20 22.53
N THR A 114 -5.66 9.04 21.93
CA THR A 114 -6.51 7.85 22.12
C THR A 114 -5.96 6.87 23.15
N GLY A 115 -4.65 6.87 23.39
CA GLY A 115 -3.97 5.83 24.16
C GLY A 115 -3.79 4.50 23.40
N TYR A 116 -4.20 4.42 22.13
CA TYR A 116 -4.11 3.20 21.33
C TYR A 116 -2.78 3.13 20.59
N ASN A 117 -2.14 1.96 20.63
CA ASN A 117 -0.95 1.62 19.84
C ASN A 117 -1.30 0.84 18.55
N ASN A 118 -2.59 0.60 18.32
CA ASN A 118 -3.11 -0.06 17.13
C ASN A 118 -4.10 0.83 16.37
N HIS A 119 -3.60 1.60 15.41
CA HIS A 119 -4.44 2.44 14.53
C HIS A 119 -5.34 1.63 13.58
N ALA A 120 -5.15 0.32 13.48
CA ALA A 120 -5.92 -0.54 12.57
C ALA A 120 -7.17 -1.17 13.22
N SER A 121 -7.42 -0.92 14.51
CA SER A 121 -8.58 -1.46 15.23
C SER A 121 -9.06 -0.50 16.31
N ALA A 122 -10.36 -0.26 16.36
CA ALA A 122 -11.01 0.43 17.49
C ALA A 122 -11.24 -0.51 18.70
N LEU A 123 -11.19 -1.83 18.49
CA LEU A 123 -11.50 -2.84 19.52
C LEU A 123 -10.31 -3.22 20.40
N TYR A 124 -9.09 -3.06 19.89
CA TYR A 124 -7.88 -3.49 20.59
C TYR A 124 -6.89 -2.32 20.65
N THR A 125 -6.49 -1.93 21.86
CA THR A 125 -5.47 -0.91 22.11
C THR A 125 -4.11 -1.33 21.55
N GLU A 126 -3.81 -2.62 21.61
CA GLU A 126 -2.61 -3.26 21.08
C GLU A 126 -2.94 -4.25 19.97
N LYS A 127 -1.96 -4.62 19.15
CA LYS A 127 -2.16 -5.70 18.18
C LYS A 127 -2.17 -7.06 18.90
N PRO A 128 -3.28 -7.82 18.86
CA PRO A 128 -3.32 -9.10 19.53
C PRO A 128 -2.41 -10.13 18.84
N LEU A 129 -1.96 -11.14 19.58
CA LEU A 129 -0.96 -12.10 19.12
C LEU A 129 -1.40 -12.86 17.85
N ASN A 130 -2.68 -13.18 17.72
CA ASN A 130 -3.24 -13.81 16.53
C ASN A 130 -3.07 -12.92 15.28
N MET A 131 -3.31 -11.62 15.40
CA MET A 131 -3.11 -10.67 14.30
C MET A 131 -1.62 -10.54 13.93
N LEU A 132 -0.72 -10.55 14.91
CA LEU A 132 0.72 -10.54 14.67
C LEU A 132 1.19 -11.82 13.96
N LYS A 133 0.74 -13.00 14.42
CA LYS A 133 1.02 -14.29 13.78
C LYS A 133 0.48 -14.35 12.35
N TYR A 134 -0.74 -13.86 12.14
CA TYR A 134 -1.33 -13.78 10.80
C TYR A 134 -0.52 -12.85 9.88
N ALA A 135 -0.12 -11.67 10.38
CA ALA A 135 0.71 -10.73 9.62
C ALA A 135 2.07 -11.35 9.21
N GLN A 136 2.66 -12.22 10.05
CA GLN A 136 3.87 -12.98 9.71
C GLN A 136 3.57 -14.06 8.68
N TYR A 137 2.49 -14.81 8.85
CA TYR A 137 2.08 -15.88 7.94
C TYR A 137 1.84 -15.38 6.51
N VAL A 138 1.11 -14.27 6.33
CA VAL A 138 0.85 -13.71 4.99
C VAL A 138 2.10 -13.16 4.31
N GLN A 139 3.19 -12.96 5.05
CA GLN A 139 4.47 -12.55 4.48
C GLN A 139 5.32 -13.73 3.98
N THR A 140 4.96 -14.97 4.31
CA THR A 140 5.67 -16.17 3.85
C THR A 140 5.61 -16.33 2.34
N ASP A 141 6.63 -16.96 1.78
CA ASP A 141 6.66 -17.25 0.34
C ASP A 141 5.60 -18.28 -0.04
N GLU A 142 5.26 -19.20 0.85
CA GLU A 142 4.21 -20.20 0.62
C GLU A 142 2.84 -19.54 0.44
N PHE A 143 2.45 -18.66 1.38
CA PHE A 143 1.20 -17.93 1.27
C PHE A 143 1.16 -17.09 -0.01
N LYS A 144 2.21 -16.33 -0.30
CA LYS A 144 2.29 -15.49 -1.51
C LYS A 144 2.20 -16.29 -2.80
N ARG A 145 2.82 -17.47 -2.86
CA ARG A 145 2.68 -18.39 -3.99
C ARG A 145 1.25 -18.87 -4.13
N ALA A 146 0.62 -19.30 -3.03
CA ALA A 146 -0.77 -19.77 -3.04
C ALA A 146 -1.75 -18.70 -3.53
N VAL A 147 -1.53 -17.42 -3.18
CA VAL A 147 -2.35 -16.28 -3.64
C VAL A 147 -1.83 -15.62 -4.93
N HIS A 148 -0.87 -16.23 -5.62
CA HIS A 148 -0.30 -15.73 -6.88
C HIS A 148 0.24 -14.29 -6.81
N VAL A 149 0.72 -13.86 -5.63
CA VAL A 149 1.37 -12.56 -5.44
C VAL A 149 2.84 -12.70 -5.82
N ALA A 150 3.35 -11.78 -6.64
CA ALA A 150 4.74 -11.77 -7.05
C ALA A 150 5.69 -11.80 -5.83
N ARG A 151 6.71 -12.68 -5.86
CA ARG A 151 7.77 -12.70 -4.85
C ARG A 151 8.40 -11.31 -4.77
N ARG A 152 8.92 -10.95 -3.59
CA ARG A 152 9.75 -9.75 -3.41
C ARG A 152 10.74 -9.70 -4.57
N SER A 153 10.65 -8.68 -5.42
CA SER A 153 11.73 -8.36 -6.33
C SER A 153 12.91 -7.97 -5.45
N SER A 154 13.88 -8.86 -5.28
CA SER A 154 15.25 -8.41 -4.99
C SER A 154 15.52 -7.35 -6.04
N SER A 155 15.75 -6.11 -5.62
CA SER A 155 16.02 -4.97 -6.50
C SER A 155 17.00 -5.42 -7.59
N ARG A 156 16.49 -5.77 -8.78
CA ARG A 156 17.32 -5.91 -9.96
C ARG A 156 17.58 -4.47 -10.34
N ARG A 157 18.67 -3.91 -9.82
CA ARG A 157 19.34 -2.84 -10.54
C ARG A 157 19.46 -3.34 -11.99
N PRO A 158 19.09 -2.55 -13.01
CA PRO A 158 19.39 -2.94 -14.37
C PRO A 158 20.89 -3.20 -14.40
N LYS A 159 21.30 -4.42 -14.77
CA LYS A 159 22.69 -4.64 -15.16
C LYS A 159 22.89 -3.68 -16.32
N THR A 160 23.66 -2.62 -16.09
CA THR A 160 24.21 -1.81 -17.17
C THR A 160 24.77 -2.79 -18.17
N ALA A 161 24.30 -2.69 -19.42
CA ALA A 161 24.88 -3.44 -20.53
C ALA A 161 26.37 -3.09 -20.55
N ASP A 162 27.20 -4.02 -20.12
CA ASP A 162 28.64 -3.95 -20.30
C ASP A 162 28.91 -4.22 -21.78
N THR A 163 28.77 -3.17 -22.59
CA THR A 163 29.37 -3.12 -23.93
C THR A 163 30.87 -2.92 -23.76
N SER A 164 31.57 -4.01 -23.45
CA SER A 164 33.01 -4.12 -23.66
C SER A 164 33.26 -5.01 -24.89
N PRO A 165 33.75 -4.45 -26.02
CA PRO A 165 33.97 -5.19 -27.26
C PRO A 165 35.32 -5.92 -27.18
N GLY A 166 35.32 -7.18 -26.73
CA GLY A 166 36.58 -7.93 -26.65
C GLY A 166 36.49 -9.45 -26.46
N ALA A 167 35.30 -10.04 -26.38
CA ALA A 167 35.14 -11.45 -26.03
C ALA A 167 34.28 -12.23 -27.04
N ARG A 168 34.45 -11.97 -28.34
CA ARG A 168 33.66 -12.63 -29.40
C ARG A 168 34.49 -13.31 -30.50
N LEU A 169 35.77 -13.58 -30.25
CA LEU A 169 36.68 -14.11 -31.27
C LEU A 169 37.47 -15.38 -30.89
N LEU A 170 37.12 -16.07 -29.80
CA LEU A 170 37.81 -17.32 -29.40
C LEU A 170 36.95 -18.59 -29.44
N ASP A 171 35.68 -18.51 -29.85
CA ASP A 171 34.75 -19.65 -29.81
C ASP A 171 34.40 -20.22 -31.20
N ARG A 172 35.19 -19.87 -32.24
CA ARG A 172 34.99 -20.37 -33.61
C ARG A 172 36.04 -21.37 -34.10
N HIS A 173 37.00 -21.79 -33.27
CA HIS A 173 38.07 -22.70 -33.69
C HIS A 173 38.11 -24.08 -33.02
N GLN A 174 37.05 -24.50 -32.32
CA GLN A 174 36.97 -25.85 -31.71
C GLN A 174 35.78 -26.70 -32.19
N ARG A 175 35.27 -26.47 -33.40
CA ARG A 175 34.28 -27.35 -34.04
C ARG A 175 34.60 -27.65 -35.51
N GLN A 176 35.81 -28.11 -35.77
CA GLN A 176 36.12 -28.92 -36.94
C GLN A 176 37.15 -29.96 -36.51
N ASP A 177 36.64 -31.11 -36.06
CA ASP A 177 37.21 -32.46 -36.17
C ASP A 177 36.04 -33.45 -36.11
#